data_AF-A0A318DX18-F1
#
_entry.id   AF-A0A318DX18-F1
#
_cell.length_a   1.000
_cell.length_b   1.000
_cell.length_c   1.000
_cell.angle_alpha   90.00
_cell.angle_beta   90.00
_cell.angle_gamma   90.00
#
_symmetry.space_group_name_H-M   'P 1'
#
loop_
_entity.id
_entity.type
_entity.pdbx_description
1 polymer ?
#
loop_
_entity_poly.entity_id
_entity_poly.type
_entity_poly.pdbx_seq_one_letter_code
_entity_poly.pdbx_strand_id
1 'polypeptide(L)' 'MHDLFGVTSNGFNYTAQYDTAALDSVIWAATFRKDGVYRGMRHGRIFDVSKLSQPDVKLAVMNNIEEIWVNEH' A
#
# COMPACT_ATOMS: atom_id res chain seq x y z
N MET A 1 -6.65 11.25 4.25
CA MET A 1 -6.87 9.86 3.77
C MET A 1 -7.09 9.84 2.26
N HIS A 2 -6.29 9.04 1.55
CA HIS A 2 -6.32 8.85 0.11
C HIS A 2 -6.57 7.38 -0.22
N ASP A 3 -7.46 7.12 -1.20
CA ASP A 3 -7.75 5.77 -1.67
C ASP A 3 -6.81 5.37 -2.81
N LEU A 4 -6.47 4.08 -2.86
CA LEU A 4 -5.78 3.46 -3.98
C LEU A 4 -6.31 2.05 -4.26
N PHE A 5 -6.13 1.61 -5.49
CA PHE A 5 -6.45 0.26 -5.93
C PHE A 5 -5.38 -0.19 -6.91
N GLY A 6 -5.16 -1.50 -6.97
CA GLY A 6 -4.16 -2.07 -7.85
C GLY A 6 -4.22 -3.58 -7.89
N VAL A 7 -3.27 -4.14 -8.62
CA VAL A 7 -3.07 -5.58 -8.74
C VAL A 7 -1.61 -5.86 -8.42
N THR A 8 -1.35 -6.79 -7.52
CA THR A 8 0.01 -7.24 -7.21
C THR A 8 0.58 -8.09 -8.35
N SER A 9 1.90 -8.23 -8.46
CA SER A 9 2.51 -9.10 -9.50
C SER A 9 2.10 -10.56 -9.37
N ASN A 10 1.81 -11.04 -8.17
CA ASN A 10 1.27 -12.39 -7.92
C ASN A 10 -0.26 -12.50 -8.14
N GLY A 11 -0.88 -11.47 -8.72
CA GLY A 11 -2.25 -11.51 -9.26
C GLY A 11 -3.35 -11.35 -8.21
N PHE A 12 -3.12 -10.58 -7.15
CA PHE A 12 -4.16 -10.23 -6.18
C PHE A 12 -4.60 -8.80 -6.43
N ASN A 13 -5.91 -8.59 -6.54
CA ASN A 13 -6.48 -7.25 -6.53
C ASN A 13 -6.44 -6.73 -5.10
N TYR A 14 -6.14 -5.45 -4.92
CA TYR A 14 -6.25 -4.82 -3.61
C TYR A 14 -6.94 -3.47 -3.67
N THR A 15 -7.61 -3.14 -2.57
CA THR A 15 -8.09 -1.81 -2.24
C THR A 15 -7.33 -1.36 -1.01
N ALA A 16 -6.75 -0.17 -1.03
CA ALA A 16 -6.00 0.34 0.09
C ALA A 16 -6.26 1.82 0.33
N GLN A 17 -5.97 2.25 1.54
CA GLN A 17 -6.05 3.63 1.96
C GLN A 17 -4.72 4.01 2.59
N TYR A 18 -4.29 5.25 2.39
CA TYR A 18 -3.12 5.80 3.06
C TYR A 18 -3.38 7.21 3.58
N ASP A 19 -2.68 7.57 4.64
CA ASP A 19 -2.74 8.91 5.19
C ASP A 19 -1.39 9.36 5.73
N THR A 20 -1.22 10.68 5.82
CA THR A 20 -0.04 11.25 6.49
C THR A 20 -0.06 10.89 7.97
N ALA A 21 1.12 10.66 8.51
CA ALA A 21 1.34 10.33 9.91
C ALA A 21 2.52 11.16 10.46
N ALA A 22 2.67 11.16 11.78
CA ALA A 22 3.75 11.89 12.45
C ALA A 22 5.15 11.46 11.96
N LEU A 23 6.18 12.25 12.26
CA LEU A 23 7.59 11.92 11.96
C LEU A 23 7.84 11.72 10.46
N ASP A 24 7.29 12.60 9.63
CA ASP A 24 7.47 12.55 8.18
C ASP A 24 7.19 11.16 7.59
N SER A 25 5.97 10.66 7.81
CA SER A 25 5.61 9.33 7.36
C SER A 25 4.21 9.27 6.79
N VAL A 26 3.95 8.18 6.08
CA VAL A 26 2.62 7.77 5.64
C VAL A 26 2.34 6.38 6.20
N ILE A 27 1.12 6.19 6.69
CA ILE A 27 0.59 4.87 7.04
C ILE A 27 -0.38 4.41 5.96
N TRP A 28 -0.44 3.12 5.70
CA TRP A 28 -1.38 2.54 4.76
C TRP A 28 -1.98 1.24 5.27
N ALA A 29 -3.16 0.90 4.76
CA ALA A 29 -3.82 -0.37 5.01
C ALA A 29 -4.46 -0.87 3.71
N ALA A 30 -4.23 -2.15 3.37
CA ALA A 30 -4.64 -2.77 2.11
C ALA A 30 -5.40 -4.08 2.37
N THR A 31 -6.53 -4.25 1.68
CA THR A 31 -7.31 -5.50 1.65
C THR A 31 -7.09 -6.19 0.32
N PHE A 32 -6.72 -7.48 0.35
CA PHE A 32 -6.37 -8.26 -0.83
C PHE A 32 -7.45 -9.30 -1.15
N ARG A 33 -7.74 -9.43 -2.44
CA ARG A 33 -8.67 -10.41 -2.99
C ARG A 33 -8.06 -11.10 -4.20
N LYS A 34 -8.28 -12.41 -4.33
CA LYS A 34 -7.97 -13.17 -5.54
C LYS A 34 -9.25 -13.80 -6.07
N ASP A 35 -9.58 -13.52 -7.33
CA ASP A 35 -10.82 -13.97 -7.98
C ASP A 35 -12.07 -13.61 -7.16
N GLY A 36 -12.08 -12.40 -6.58
CA GLY A 36 -13.15 -11.90 -5.73
C GLY A 36 -13.15 -12.41 -4.27
N VAL A 37 -12.37 -13.45 -3.97
CA VAL A 37 -12.27 -14.06 -2.63
C VAL A 37 -11.32 -13.27 -1.74
N TYR A 38 -11.74 -12.93 -0.52
CA TYR A 38 -10.87 -12.29 0.48
C TYR A 38 -9.70 -13.19 0.89
N ARG A 39 -8.50 -12.62 0.93
CA ARG A 39 -7.26 -13.35 1.23
C ARG A 39 -6.49 -12.78 2.41
N GLY A 40 -6.74 -11.53 2.77
CA GLY A 40 -6.13 -10.93 3.94
C GLY A 40 -6.13 -9.41 3.89
N MET A 41 -5.62 -8.83 4.96
CA MET A 41 -5.36 -7.41 5.10
C MET A 41 -3.92 -7.23 5.59
N ARG A 42 -3.23 -6.21 5.08
CA ARG A 42 -1.92 -5.77 5.58
C ARG A 42 -1.93 -4.27 5.79
N HIS A 43 -1.00 -3.80 6.61
CA HIS A 43 -0.77 -2.39 6.82
C HIS A 43 0.73 -2.14 6.90
N GLY A 44 1.14 -0.91 6.63
CA GLY A 44 2.53 -0.53 6.66
C GLY A 44 2.72 0.95 6.97
N ARG A 45 3.99 1.32 7.13
CA ARG A 45 4.40 2.70 7.35
C ARG A 45 5.66 2.98 6.54
N ILE A 46 5.69 4.12 5.87
CA ILE A 46 6.82 4.59 5.05
C ILE A 46 7.29 5.91 5.65
N PHE A 47 8.59 6.06 5.89
CA PHE A 47 9.21 7.27 6.44
C PHE A 47 9.87 8.10 5.33
N ASP A 48 10.30 9.32 5.68
CA ASP A 48 11.06 10.24 4.83
C ASP A 48 10.33 10.66 3.53
N VAL A 49 9.01 10.87 3.63
CA VAL A 49 8.12 11.14 2.47
C VAL A 49 7.85 12.62 2.19
N SER A 50 8.27 13.54 3.05
CA SER A 50 7.91 14.98 3.01
C SER A 50 8.49 15.71 1.80
N LYS A 51 9.58 15.18 1.26
CA LYS A 51 10.26 15.72 0.07
C LYS A 51 9.71 15.14 -1.23
N LEU A 52 8.85 14.13 -1.15
CA LEU A 52 8.26 13.47 -2.30
C LEU A 52 7.05 14.25 -2.81
N SER A 53 6.87 14.25 -4.13
CA SER A 53 5.62 14.73 -4.72
C SER A 53 4.48 13.76 -4.38
N GLN A 54 3.22 14.20 -4.45
CA GLN A 54 2.08 13.32 -4.19
C GLN A 54 2.06 12.06 -5.10
N PRO A 55 2.37 12.14 -6.41
CA PRO A 55 2.56 10.95 -7.25
C PRO A 55 3.65 10.00 -6.74
N ASP A 56 4.77 10.53 -6.25
CA ASP A 56 5.88 9.72 -5.75
C ASP A 56 5.52 9.04 -4.41
N VAL A 57 4.79 9.72 -3.53
CA VAL A 57 4.24 9.12 -2.30
C VAL A 57 3.29 7.97 -2.65
N LYS A 58 2.38 8.18 -3.62
CA LYS A 58 1.47 7.14 -4.08
C LYS A 58 2.23 5.93 -4.63
N LEU A 59 3.27 6.17 -5.44
CA LEU A 59 4.12 5.10 -5.98
C LEU A 59 4.86 4.34 -4.87
N ALA A 60 5.41 5.06 -3.88
CA ALA A 60 6.07 4.45 -2.72
C ALA A 60 5.11 3.55 -1.93
N VAL A 61 3.87 4.00 -1.69
CA VAL A 61 2.82 3.19 -1.05
C VAL A 61 2.51 1.93 -1.86
N MET A 62 2.33 2.05 -3.17
CA MET A 62 2.06 0.89 -4.03
C MET A 62 3.23 -0.12 -4.04
N ASN A 63 4.47 0.37 -4.09
CA ASN A 63 5.66 -0.48 -4.04
C ASN A 63 5.80 -1.20 -2.69
N ASN A 64 5.53 -0.51 -1.58
CA ASN A 64 5.61 -1.12 -0.25
C ASN A 64 4.49 -2.16 -0.03
N ILE A 65 3.28 -1.91 -0.56
CA ILE A 65 2.18 -2.90 -0.58
C ILE A 65 2.59 -4.15 -1.34
N GLU A 66 3.18 -3.98 -2.53
CA GLU A 66 3.68 -5.08 -3.37
C GLU A 66 4.72 -5.89 -2.62
N GLU A 67 5.75 -5.23 -2.07
CA GLU A 67 6.83 -5.87 -1.33
C GLU A 67 6.29 -6.69 -0.14
N ILE A 68 5.44 -6.09 0.70
CA ILE A 68 4.89 -6.77 1.88
C ILE A 68 4.01 -7.96 1.49
N TRP A 69 3.21 -7.85 0.43
CA TRP A 69 2.30 -8.94 0.05
C TRP A 69 3.01 -10.07 -0.70
N VAL A 70 3.92 -9.75 -1.62
CA VAL A 70 4.55 -10.73 -2.50
C VAL A 70 5.70 -11.46 -1.81
N ASN A 71 6.42 -10.79 -0.91
CA ASN A 71 7.59 -11.36 -0.23
C ASN A 71 7.25 -12.04 1.10
N GLU A 72 5.97 -12.19 1.48
CA GLU A 72 5.59 -13.10 2.56
C GLU A 72 5.86 -14.56 2.12
N HIS A 73 6.85 -15.19 2.77
CA HIS A 73 7.13 -16.62 2.72
C HIS A 73 6.73 -17.27 4.03
#